data_AF-A0A9D6WIN9-F1
#
_entry.id   AF-A0A9D6WIN9-F1
#
_cell.length_a   1.000
_cell.length_b   1.000
_cell.length_c   1.000
_cell.angle_alpha   90.00
_cell.angle_beta   90.00
_cell.angle_gamma   90.00
#
_symmetry.space_group_name_H-M   'P 1'
#
loop_
_entity.id
_entity.type
_entity.pdbx_description
1 polymer ?
#
loop_
_entity_poly.entity_id
_entity_poly.type
_entity_poly.pdbx_seq_one_letter_code
_entity_poly.pdbx_strand_id
1 'polypeptide(L)' 'MKKTITMTDIFKNSRYRGKHVILAAGRVYTANTGEGAAEILRKVRKNQPGVIPEVAYLPKAHSLILWM' A
#
# COMPACT_ATOMS: atom_id res chain seq x y z
N MET A 1 0.19 15.29 -19.65
CA MET A 1 0.19 15.32 -18.16
C MET A 1 0.55 13.94 -17.64
N LYS A 2 1.56 13.81 -16.76
CA LYS A 2 1.93 12.52 -16.16
C LYS A 2 0.78 12.13 -15.21
N LYS A 3 0.12 11.00 -15.46
CA LYS A 3 -1.01 10.55 -14.63
C LYS A 3 -0.50 10.21 -13.23
N THR A 4 -0.90 11.00 -12.24
CA THR A 4 -0.60 10.73 -10.83
C THR A 4 -1.41 9.52 -10.39
N ILE A 5 -0.73 8.48 -9.89
CA ILE A 5 -1.40 7.31 -9.33
C ILE A 5 -2.03 7.72 -8.00
N THR A 6 -3.33 7.47 -7.84
CA THR A 6 -4.08 7.73 -6.60
C THR A 6 -4.39 6.43 -5.85
N MET A 7 -4.76 6.52 -4.58
CA MET A 7 -5.26 5.35 -3.84
C MET A 7 -6.53 4.76 -4.47
N THR A 8 -7.38 5.58 -5.10
CA THR A 8 -8.55 5.09 -5.84
C THR A 8 -8.16 4.22 -7.04
N ASP A 9 -7.10 4.58 -7.77
CA ASP A 9 -6.58 3.74 -8.87
C ASP A 9 -6.05 2.40 -8.34
N ILE A 10 -5.43 2.41 -7.16
CA ILE A 10 -4.92 1.21 -6.49
C ILE A 10 -6.07 0.29 -6.07
N PHE A 11 -7.13 0.82 -5.43
CA PHE A 11 -8.28 0.03 -4.99
C PHE A 11 -9.03 -0.64 -6.14
N LYS A 12 -9.08 -0.01 -7.30
CA LYS A 12 -9.71 -0.58 -8.51
C LYS A 12 -8.86 -1.67 -9.16
N ASN A 13 -7.57 -1.77 -8.84
CA ASN A 13 -6.66 -2.69 -9.51
C ASN A 13 -6.46 -3.99 -8.71
N SER A 14 -6.90 -5.10 -9.29
CA SER A 14 -6.88 -6.43 -8.65
C SER A 14 -5.49 -6.93 -8.26
N ARG A 15 -4.41 -6.42 -8.89
CA ARG A 15 -3.02 -6.83 -8.61
C ARG A 15 -2.54 -6.52 -7.19
N TYR A 16 -3.23 -5.60 -6.52
CA TYR A 16 -2.92 -5.15 -5.16
C TYR A 16 -3.74 -5.87 -4.09
N ARG A 17 -4.69 -6.74 -4.47
CA ARG A 17 -5.45 -7.55 -3.52
C ARG A 17 -4.54 -8.55 -2.81
N GLY A 18 -4.80 -8.75 -1.53
CA GLY A 18 -3.98 -9.52 -0.59
C GLY A 18 -2.69 -8.84 -0.12
N LYS A 19 -2.50 -7.54 -0.38
CA LYS A 19 -1.24 -6.84 -0.07
C LYS A 19 -1.46 -5.62 0.81
N HIS A 20 -0.45 -5.33 1.61
CA HIS A 20 -0.24 -4.00 2.18
C HIS A 20 0.31 -3.11 1.08
N VAL A 21 -0.31 -1.96 0.87
CA VAL A 21 0.05 -0.99 -0.15
C VAL A 21 0.43 0.31 0.51
N ILE A 22 1.52 0.91 0.05
CA ILE A 22 2.00 2.22 0.48
C ILE A 22 2.16 3.08 -0.77
N LEU A 23 1.45 4.19 -0.85
CA LEU A 23 1.59 5.20 -1.90
C LEU A 23 2.37 6.39 -1.35
N ALA A 24 3.51 6.69 -1.95
CA ALA A 24 4.35 7.81 -1.55
C ALA A 24 5.03 8.43 -2.79
N ALA A 25 4.95 9.75 -2.94
CA ALA A 25 5.53 10.50 -4.07
C ALA A 25 5.20 9.91 -5.45
N GLY A 26 3.95 9.46 -5.64
CA GLY A 26 3.49 8.84 -6.89
C GLY A 26 4.05 7.43 -7.16
N ARG A 27 4.74 6.82 -6.19
CA ARG A 27 5.24 5.44 -6.25
C ARG A 27 4.42 4.53 -5.35
N VAL A 28 4.11 3.34 -5.86
CA VAL A 28 3.36 2.31 -5.13
C VAL A 28 4.33 1.24 -4.66
N TYR A 29 4.39 1.02 -3.36
CA TYR A 29 5.13 -0.05 -2.72
C TYR A 29 4.15 -1.09 -2.19
N THR A 30 4.55 -2.36 -2.16
CA THR A 30 3.68 -3.43 -1.66
C THR A 30 4.44 -4.42 -0.78
N ALA A 31 3.78 -4.93 0.25
CA ALA A 31 4.25 -6.05 1.06
C ALA A 31 3.14 -7.08 1.25
N ASN A 32 3.53 -8.34 1.45
CA ASN A 32 2.58 -9.42 1.73
C ASN A 32 2.24 -9.53 3.23
N THR A 33 3.07 -8.94 4.11
CA THR A 33 2.89 -8.98 5.57
C THR A 33 2.94 -7.58 6.17
N GLY A 34 2.43 -7.45 7.40
CA GLY A 34 2.47 -6.20 8.16
C GLY A 34 3.89 -5.76 8.50
N GLU A 35 4.77 -6.70 8.84
CA GLU A 35 6.18 -6.40 9.13
C GLU A 35 6.90 -5.86 7.88
N GLY A 36 6.66 -6.47 6.73
CA GLY A 36 7.20 -5.98 5.46
C GLY A 36 6.69 -4.57 5.12
N ALA A 37 5.42 -4.29 5.41
CA ALA A 37 4.87 -2.95 5.23
C ALA A 37 5.52 -1.93 6.18
N ALA A 38 5.74 -2.30 7.44
CA ALA A 38 6.42 -1.46 8.43
C ALA A 38 7.86 -1.14 8.01
N GLU A 39 8.60 -2.12 7.48
CA GLU A 39 9.96 -1.91 6.98
C GLU A 39 9.98 -0.95 5.78
N ILE A 40 9.07 -1.12 4.82
CA ILE A 40 8.93 -0.22 3.68
C ILE A 40 8.61 1.20 4.17
N LEU A 41 7.64 1.33 5.08
CA LEU A 41 7.23 2.63 5.62
C LEU A 41 8.40 3.35 6.30
N ARG A 42 9.22 2.62 7.06
CA ARG A 42 10.45 3.16 7.68
C ARG A 42 11.42 3.67 6.63
N LYS A 43 11.66 2.91 5.55
CA LYS A 43 12.54 3.31 4.43
C LYS A 43 12.00 4.54 3.70
N VAL A 44 10.70 4.59 3.43
CA VAL A 44 10.04 5.73 2.78
C VAL A 44 10.21 6.99 3.62
N ARG A 45 9.91 6.94 4.92
CA ARG A 45 10.08 8.08 5.83
C ARG A 45 11.52 8.58 5.89
N LYS A 46 12.51 7.67 5.92
CA LYS A 46 13.93 8.04 5.94
C LYS A 46 14.37 8.73 4.64
N ASN A 47 13.95 8.20 3.49
CA ASN A 47 14.41 8.66 2.18
C ASN A 47 13.62 9.87 1.66
N GLN A 48 12.42 10.12 2.20
CA GLN A 48 11.49 11.14 1.72
C GLN A 48 10.80 11.84 2.92
N PRO A 49 11.54 12.60 3.74
CA PRO A 49 11.05 13.12 5.03
C PRO A 49 9.88 14.10 4.93
N GLY A 50 9.64 14.72 3.77
CA GLY A 50 8.51 15.64 3.53
C GLY A 50 7.28 15.00 2.87
N VAL A 51 7.33 13.70 2.58
CA VAL A 51 6.23 12.99 1.92
C VAL A 51 5.40 12.27 2.98
N ILE A 52 4.09 12.49 2.97
CA ILE A 52 3.16 11.74 3.81
C ILE A 52 2.68 10.52 3.03
N PRO A 53 3.11 9.30 3.40
CA PRO A 53 2.67 8.09 2.72
C PRO A 53 1.21 7.75 3.07
N GLU A 54 0.42 7.41 2.06
CA GLU A 54 -0.88 6.78 2.24
C GLU A 54 -0.69 5.27 2.35
N VAL A 55 -1.34 4.63 3.32
CA VAL A 55 -1.16 3.20 3.61
C VAL A 55 -2.52 2.52 3.70
N ALA A 56 -2.67 1.37 3.03
CA ALA A 56 -3.86 0.54 3.10
C ALA A 56 -3.51 -0.94 3.01
N TYR A 57 -4.25 -1.80 3.71
CA TYR A 57 -4.28 -3.22 3.40
C TYR A 57 -5.49 -3.51 2.51
N LEU A 58 -5.26 -4.16 1.37
CA LEU A 58 -6.33 -4.59 0.46
C LEU A 58 -6.51 -6.09 0.66
N PRO A 59 -7.47 -6.54 1.49
CA PRO A 59 -7.65 -7.96 1.77
C PRO A 59 -8.13 -8.73 0.53
N LYS A 60 -7.86 -10.04 0.50
CA LYS A 60 -8.67 -10.95 -0.32
C LYS A 60 -10.03 -11.14 0.37
N ALA A 61 -11.08 -11.47 -0.39
CA ALA A 61 -12.43 -11.64 0.18
C ALA A 61 -12.44 -12.56 1.41
N HIS A 62 -11.79 -13.73 1.31
CA HIS A 62 -11.67 -14.68 2.42
C HIS A 62 -10.82 -14.19 3.60
N SER A 63 -9.97 -13.17 3.44
CA SER A 63 -9.16 -12.61 4.53
C SER A 63 -9.95 -11.74 5.50
N LEU A 64 -11.15 -11.28 5.11
CA LEU A 64 -12.07 -10.53 5.98
C LEU A 64 -13.13 -11.42 6.63
N ILE A 65 -13.30 -12.64 6.14
CA ILE A 65 -14.20 -13.61 6.73
C ILE A 65 -13.45 -14.22 7.91
N LEU A 66 -13.70 -13.70 9.10
CA LEU A 66 -13.24 -14.32 10.35
C LEU A 66 -13.88 -15.71 10.43
N TRP A 67 -13.07 -16.76 10.30
CA TRP A 67 -13.49 -18.12 10.62
C TRP A 67 -13.20 -18.34 12.11
N MET A 68 -14.26 -18.44 12.91
CA MET A 68 -14.21 -18.91 14.31
C MET A 68 -14.39 -20.41 14.35
#